data_AF-G3G854-F1
#
_entry.id   AF-G3G854-F1
#
_cell.length_a   1.000
_cell.length_b   1.000
_cell.length_c   1.000
_cell.angle_alpha   90.00
_cell.angle_beta   90.00
_cell.angle_gamma   90.00
#
_symmetry.space_group_name_H-M   'P 1'
#
loop_
_entity.id
_entity.type
_entity.pdbx_description
1 polymer ?
#
loop_
_entity_poly.entity_id
_entity_poly.type
_entity_poly.pdbx_seq_one_letter_code
_entity_poly.pdbx_strand_id
1 'polypeptide(L)'
;QFVLVVARDTTAPRITLESISMLGGNAGPCSPVDSNTAFAIYQFPVTACGTTMKVQGGFVVYENKMVSAYEVGVGPRGKITRDTHYEIYFQCKYSGVGFVALAVEHSSNHNSLPIVASGPFQVELKLGKGSCPTKGCVEEQVAYTSYYTVADYPVTKVLREPVYVEVRIAGRTDPNIVLVLGGCWATASPNPYSLPQW
;
A
#
# COMPACT_ATOMS: atom_id res chain seq x y z
N GLN A 1 9.13 13.72 -5.64
CA GLN A 1 8.34 14.97 -5.72
C GLN A 1 7.87 15.31 -4.31
N PHE A 2 7.73 16.59 -3.95
CA PHE A 2 7.13 16.99 -2.68
C PHE A 2 5.65 17.33 -2.85
N VAL A 3 4.84 16.89 -1.89
CA VAL A 3 3.43 17.27 -1.74
C VAL A 3 3.22 17.63 -0.28
N LEU A 4 2.82 18.87 -0.02
CA LEU A 4 2.61 19.40 1.33
C LEU A 4 1.22 20.03 1.40
N VAL A 5 0.55 19.82 2.53
CA VAL A 5 -0.76 20.41 2.81
C VAL A 5 -0.67 21.14 4.14
N VAL A 6 -1.02 22.42 4.16
CA VAL A 6 -1.04 23.24 5.38
C VAL A 6 -2.47 23.66 5.66
N ALA A 7 -2.96 23.31 6.86
CA ALA A 7 -4.27 23.71 7.33
C ALA A 7 -4.18 25.02 8.12
N ARG A 8 -5.21 25.86 8.03
CA ARG A 8 -5.25 27.19 8.64
C ARG A 8 -5.26 27.15 10.17
N ASP A 9 -5.76 26.06 10.74
CA ASP A 9 -5.85 25.79 12.17
C ASP A 9 -4.63 25.08 12.75
N THR A 10 -3.56 24.90 11.96
CA THR A 10 -2.28 24.32 12.42
C THR A 10 -1.62 25.17 13.52
N THR A 11 -1.96 26.46 13.63
CA THR A 11 -1.47 27.36 14.67
C THR A 11 -2.61 28.08 15.38
N ALA A 12 -2.34 28.56 16.60
CA ALA A 12 -3.21 29.48 17.33
C ALA A 12 -2.43 30.77 17.67
N PRO A 13 -2.82 31.95 17.14
CA PRO A 13 -3.90 32.22 16.19
C PRO A 13 -3.72 31.53 14.83
N ARG A 14 -4.81 31.43 14.07
CA ARG A 14 -4.86 30.74 12.77
C ARG A 14 -3.89 31.38 11.79
N ILE A 15 -3.07 30.57 11.13
CA ILE A 15 -2.08 31.03 10.15
C ILE A 15 -2.77 31.64 8.91
N THR A 16 -2.13 32.63 8.30
CA THR A 16 -2.56 33.16 7.00
C THR A 16 -1.89 32.35 5.89
N LEU A 17 -2.67 31.61 5.10
CA LEU A 17 -2.12 30.69 4.09
C LEU A 17 -1.27 31.40 3.01
N GLU A 18 -1.56 32.67 2.73
CA GLU A 18 -0.81 33.51 1.77
C GLU A 18 0.58 33.95 2.30
N SER A 19 0.80 33.90 3.61
CA SER A 19 2.07 34.29 4.24
C SER A 19 3.16 33.22 4.15
N ILE A 20 2.81 32.03 3.65
CA ILE A 20 3.70 30.87 3.62
C ILE A 20 4.64 30.94 2.41
N SER A 21 5.92 30.69 2.65
CA SER A 21 6.97 30.66 1.64
C SER A 21 7.94 29.50 1.86
N MET A 22 8.61 29.07 0.79
CA MET A 22 9.69 28.09 0.85
C MET A 22 11.05 28.79 0.89
N LEU A 23 12.14 28.05 1.11
CA LEU A 23 13.50 28.58 1.02
C LEU A 23 13.77 29.27 -0.33
N GLY A 24 13.22 28.74 -1.41
CA GLY A 24 13.32 29.32 -2.76
C GLY A 24 12.32 30.44 -3.06
N GLY A 25 11.58 30.93 -2.06
CA GLY A 25 10.57 31.99 -2.20
C GLY A 25 9.15 31.45 -2.35
N ASN A 26 8.26 32.33 -2.86
CA ASN A 26 6.82 32.11 -3.00
C ASN A 26 6.31 32.26 -4.46
N ALA A 27 7.24 32.33 -5.43
CA ALA A 27 6.94 32.51 -6.84
C ALA A 27 7.33 31.27 -7.67
N GLY A 28 6.72 31.12 -8.85
CA GLY A 28 6.95 29.96 -9.73
C GLY A 28 6.38 28.67 -9.14
N PRO A 29 7.01 27.48 -9.30
CA PRO A 29 6.47 26.20 -8.82
C PRO A 29 6.35 26.10 -7.29
N CYS A 30 6.72 27.14 -6.55
CA CYS A 30 6.75 27.19 -5.08
C CYS A 30 5.50 27.86 -4.49
N SER A 31 4.59 28.34 -5.33
CA SER A 31 3.26 28.79 -4.90
C SER A 31 2.33 27.58 -4.67
N PRO A 32 1.21 27.76 -3.94
CA PRO A 32 0.18 26.74 -3.86
C PRO A 32 -0.30 26.33 -5.26
N VAL A 33 -0.50 25.04 -5.48
CA VAL A 33 -1.17 24.52 -6.68
C VAL A 33 -2.68 24.56 -6.55
N ASP A 34 -3.18 24.51 -5.32
CA ASP A 34 -4.59 24.70 -4.99
C ASP A 34 -4.73 25.22 -3.56
N SER A 35 -5.79 25.96 -3.27
CA SER A 35 -6.04 26.49 -1.94
C SER A 35 -7.51 26.87 -1.73
N ASN A 36 -7.95 26.83 -0.48
CA ASN A 36 -9.24 27.35 -0.05
C ASN A 36 -9.10 28.06 1.31
N THR A 37 -10.23 28.40 1.92
CA THR A 37 -10.25 29.12 3.21
C THR A 37 -9.76 28.29 4.40
N ALA A 38 -9.61 26.97 4.25
CA ALA A 38 -9.23 26.03 5.28
C ALA A 38 -7.80 25.46 5.09
N PHE A 39 -7.31 25.28 3.87
CA PHE A 39 -5.97 24.73 3.61
C PHE A 39 -5.38 25.18 2.27
N ALA A 40 -4.05 25.03 2.13
CA ALA A 40 -3.31 25.22 0.89
C ALA A 40 -2.46 23.99 0.57
N ILE A 41 -2.39 23.62 -0.71
CA ILE A 41 -1.66 22.47 -1.24
C ILE A 41 -0.46 22.97 -2.06
N TYR A 42 0.72 22.46 -1.75
CA TYR A 42 1.96 22.76 -2.48
C TYR A 42 2.49 21.49 -3.13
N GLN A 43 2.87 21.59 -4.40
CA GLN A 43 3.35 20.46 -5.17
C GLN A 43 4.47 20.89 -6.12
N PHE A 44 5.68 20.38 -5.89
CA PHE A 44 6.86 20.76 -6.69
C PHE A 44 7.92 19.66 -6.75
N PRO A 45 8.83 19.68 -7.76
CA PRO A 45 9.94 18.74 -7.85
C PRO A 45 10.86 18.81 -6.62
N VAL A 46 11.48 17.69 -6.24
CA VAL A 46 12.41 17.64 -5.09
C VAL A 46 13.69 18.44 -5.30
N THR A 47 13.94 18.92 -6.52
CA THR A 47 15.08 19.76 -6.88
C THR A 47 14.75 21.25 -6.92
N ALA A 48 13.49 21.63 -6.66
CA ALA A 48 13.01 23.00 -6.79
C ALA A 48 12.87 23.71 -5.43
N CYS A 49 12.45 24.98 -5.45
CA CYS A 49 12.05 25.75 -4.27
C CYS A 49 13.09 25.87 -3.16
N GLY A 50 14.37 25.93 -3.54
CA GLY A 50 15.48 26.04 -2.58
C GLY A 50 15.79 24.74 -1.84
N THR A 51 15.29 23.60 -2.32
CA THR A 51 15.61 22.29 -1.74
C THR A 51 17.12 22.02 -1.87
N THR A 52 17.72 21.59 -0.77
CA THR A 52 19.13 21.16 -0.74
C THR A 52 19.21 19.65 -0.88
N MET A 53 20.21 19.17 -1.62
CA MET A 53 20.47 17.74 -1.81
C MET A 53 21.78 17.37 -1.11
N LYS A 54 21.77 16.28 -0.36
CA LYS A 54 22.95 15.73 0.33
C LYS A 54 23.00 14.22 0.13
N VAL A 55 24.20 13.67 0.07
CA VAL A 55 24.41 12.22 0.06
C VAL A 55 24.90 11.81 1.44
N GLN A 56 24.15 10.93 2.12
CA GLN A 56 24.51 10.45 3.46
C GLN A 56 24.14 8.97 3.61
N GLY A 57 25.12 8.15 4.00
CA GLY A 57 24.88 6.74 4.34
C GLY A 57 24.28 5.90 3.21
N GLY A 58 24.63 6.18 1.94
CA GLY A 58 24.07 5.48 0.78
C GLY A 58 22.70 5.99 0.33
N PHE A 59 22.18 7.06 0.93
CA PHE A 59 20.93 7.72 0.51
C PHE A 59 21.21 9.09 -0.11
N VAL A 60 20.43 9.44 -1.13
CA VAL A 60 20.28 10.81 -1.63
C VAL A 60 19.12 11.44 -0.88
N VAL A 61 19.42 12.53 -0.18
CA VAL A 61 18.54 13.16 0.79
C VAL A 61 18.22 14.57 0.32
N TYR A 62 16.94 14.86 0.09
CA TYR A 62 16.44 16.18 -0.28
C TYR A 62 15.78 16.83 0.92
N GLU A 63 16.24 18.01 1.32
CA GLU A 63 15.78 18.76 2.50
C GLU A 63 15.32 20.15 2.10
N ASN A 64 14.16 20.56 2.62
CA ASN A 64 13.66 21.91 2.45
C ASN A 64 12.83 22.33 3.67
N LYS A 65 12.52 23.62 3.72
CA LYS A 65 11.91 24.29 4.85
C LYS A 65 10.82 25.23 4.36
N MET A 66 9.66 25.11 4.99
CA MET A 66 8.50 25.96 4.79
C MET A 66 8.39 26.91 5.97
N VAL A 67 8.22 28.20 5.71
CA VAL A 67 8.17 29.24 6.72
C VAL A 67 7.05 30.22 6.48
N SER A 68 6.45 30.69 7.56
CA SER A 68 5.61 31.89 7.61
C SER A 68 6.15 32.79 8.73
N ALA A 69 6.48 34.02 8.35
CA ALA A 69 6.99 35.03 9.27
C ALA A 69 5.80 35.78 9.89
N TYR A 70 5.93 36.15 11.17
CA TYR A 70 4.94 37.00 11.81
C TYR A 70 5.10 38.44 11.33
N GLU A 71 3.99 39.12 11.10
CA GLU A 71 4.01 40.55 10.81
C GLU A 71 3.93 41.38 12.10
N VAL A 72 4.71 42.46 12.14
CA VAL A 72 4.74 43.41 13.26
C VAL A 72 4.06 44.71 12.84
N GLY A 73 2.85 44.94 13.33
CA GLY A 73 2.17 46.22 13.19
C GLY A 73 2.82 47.25 14.13
N VAL A 74 3.39 48.32 13.58
CA VAL A 74 4.02 49.40 14.34
C VAL A 74 3.07 50.61 14.41
N GLY A 75 2.69 51.00 15.61
CA GLY A 75 1.88 52.19 15.85
C GLY A 75 2.54 53.18 16.82
N PRO A 76 1.96 54.37 16.99
CA PRO A 76 2.53 55.43 17.85
C PRO A 76 2.61 55.05 19.34
N ARG A 77 1.93 53.98 19.76
CA ARG A 77 1.91 53.48 21.15
C ARG A 77 2.60 52.13 21.34
N GLY A 78 3.30 51.61 20.32
CA GLY A 78 4.04 50.36 20.43
C GLY A 78 3.93 49.47 19.19
N LYS A 79 4.50 48.26 19.30
CA LYS A 79 4.53 47.24 18.25
C LYS A 79 3.68 46.04 18.69
N ILE A 80 2.83 45.53 17.80
CA ILE A 80 1.98 44.36 18.05
C ILE A 80 2.18 43.31 16.97
N THR A 81 2.12 42.03 17.34
CA THR A 81 2.12 40.88 16.42
C THR A 81 0.78 40.18 16.53
N ARG A 82 0.09 40.00 15.41
CA ARG A 82 -1.24 39.35 15.38
C ARG A 82 -1.21 37.94 14.77
N ASP A 83 -0.07 37.57 14.21
CA ASP A 83 0.11 36.32 13.47
C ASP A 83 1.10 35.40 14.19
N THR A 84 1.08 34.13 13.80
CA THR A 84 1.97 33.09 14.34
C THR A 84 3.23 32.95 13.50
N HIS A 85 4.34 32.67 14.17
CA HIS A 85 5.51 32.14 13.48
C HIS A 85 5.31 30.65 13.24
N TYR A 86 5.52 30.20 12.01
CA TYR A 86 5.37 28.81 11.63
C TYR A 86 6.55 28.36 10.79
N GLU A 87 7.13 27.22 11.13
CA GLU A 87 8.28 26.65 10.46
C GLU A 87 8.15 25.12 10.42
N ILE A 88 8.26 24.54 9.23
CA ILE A 88 8.28 23.10 9.02
C ILE A 88 9.51 22.71 8.22
N TYR A 89 10.22 21.72 8.74
CA TYR A 89 11.29 21.02 8.05
C TYR A 89 10.76 19.72 7.46
N PHE A 90 11.04 19.47 6.18
CA PHE A 90 10.63 18.25 5.51
C PHE A 90 11.76 17.70 4.64
N GLN A 91 11.77 16.37 4.51
CA GLN A 91 12.86 15.65 3.86
C GLN A 91 12.33 14.42 3.11
N CYS A 92 12.88 14.17 1.91
CA CYS A 92 12.72 12.92 1.18
C CYS A 92 14.06 12.21 1.07
N LYS A 93 14.12 10.93 1.45
CA LYS A 93 15.32 10.10 1.31
C LYS A 93 15.11 9.05 0.22
N TYR A 94 16.02 8.99 -0.73
CA TYR A 94 16.07 7.99 -1.78
C TYR A 94 17.28 7.10 -1.56
N SER A 95 17.06 5.79 -1.49
CA SER A 95 18.16 4.82 -1.46
C SER A 95 18.94 4.90 -2.77
N GLY A 96 20.27 5.04 -2.70
CA GLY A 96 21.14 4.91 -3.87
C GLY A 96 21.23 3.47 -4.38
N VAL A 97 20.76 2.51 -3.58
CA VAL A 97 20.54 1.12 -4.00
C VAL A 97 19.12 1.04 -4.56
N GLY A 98 19.01 0.92 -5.88
CA GLY A 98 17.72 0.74 -6.55
C GLY A 98 17.11 -0.61 -6.15
N PHE A 99 15.92 -0.59 -5.56
CA PHE A 99 15.12 -1.80 -5.48
C PHE A 99 14.57 -2.08 -6.88
N VAL A 100 15.11 -3.10 -7.53
CA VAL A 100 14.45 -3.68 -8.70
C VAL A 100 13.19 -4.33 -8.17
N ALA A 101 12.04 -3.70 -8.37
CA ALA A 101 10.78 -4.41 -8.25
C ALA A 101 10.80 -5.48 -9.35
N LEU A 102 11.06 -6.72 -8.97
CA LEU A 102 10.76 -7.87 -9.82
C LEU A 102 9.24 -7.88 -9.98
N ALA A 103 8.76 -7.22 -11.02
CA ALA A 103 7.45 -7.51 -11.57
C ALA A 103 7.55 -8.93 -12.12
N VAL A 104 7.15 -9.91 -11.32
CA VAL A 104 6.90 -11.25 -11.82
C VAL A 104 5.64 -11.13 -12.66
N GLU A 105 5.81 -10.88 -13.95
CA GLU A 105 4.76 -11.14 -14.91
C GLU A 105 4.51 -12.64 -14.88
N HIS A 106 3.41 -13.03 -14.26
CA HIS A 106 2.94 -14.39 -14.35
C HIS A 106 2.48 -14.61 -15.79
N SER A 107 3.32 -15.23 -16.61
CA SER A 107 2.86 -15.89 -17.81
C SER A 107 2.04 -17.13 -17.39
N SER A 108 0.86 -16.95 -16.79
CA SER A 108 -0.11 -18.03 -16.79
C SER A 108 -0.48 -18.23 -18.24
N ASN A 109 0.14 -19.22 -18.87
CA ASN A 109 -0.49 -19.87 -20.00
C ASN A 109 -1.90 -20.27 -19.53
N HIS A 110 -2.87 -19.66 -20.20
CA HIS A 110 -4.29 -19.90 -20.00
C HIS A 110 -4.59 -21.40 -19.87
N ASN A 111 -5.45 -21.72 -18.89
CA ASN A 111 -6.09 -23.02 -18.69
C ASN A 111 -5.15 -24.21 -18.47
N SER A 112 -4.44 -24.23 -17.34
CA SER A 112 -3.99 -25.52 -16.79
C SER A 112 -5.22 -26.33 -16.38
N LEU A 113 -5.52 -27.38 -17.14
CA LEU A 113 -6.49 -28.42 -16.75
C LEU A 113 -6.10 -28.98 -15.38
N PRO A 114 -7.08 -29.42 -14.56
CA PRO A 114 -6.80 -30.06 -13.29
C PRO A 114 -5.84 -31.24 -13.49
N ILE A 115 -4.79 -31.31 -12.66
CA ILE A 115 -3.82 -32.40 -12.72
C ILE A 115 -4.51 -33.65 -12.18
N VAL A 116 -4.61 -34.67 -13.03
CA VAL A 116 -5.15 -35.98 -12.66
C VAL A 116 -3.98 -36.95 -12.55
N ALA A 117 -3.84 -37.58 -11.39
CA ALA A 117 -2.89 -38.65 -11.16
C ALA A 117 -3.66 -39.95 -10.85
N SER A 118 -3.15 -41.08 -11.34
CA SER A 118 -3.71 -42.39 -11.01
C SER A 118 -3.31 -42.79 -9.59
N GLY A 119 -4.29 -43.24 -8.81
CA GLY A 119 -4.09 -43.75 -7.46
C GLY A 119 -5.16 -44.77 -7.08
N PRO A 120 -4.97 -45.50 -5.98
CA PRO A 120 -5.93 -46.50 -5.51
C PRO A 120 -7.25 -45.88 -5.01
N PHE A 121 -7.23 -44.59 -4.68
CA PHE A 121 -8.40 -43.83 -4.26
C PHE A 121 -8.62 -42.63 -5.18
N GLN A 122 -9.88 -42.33 -5.47
CA GLN A 122 -10.24 -41.08 -6.11
C GLN A 122 -10.26 -39.97 -5.05
N VAL A 123 -9.28 -39.07 -5.10
CA VAL A 123 -9.18 -37.93 -4.19
C VAL A 123 -9.41 -36.65 -4.98
N GLU A 124 -10.24 -35.77 -4.42
CA GLU A 124 -10.55 -34.47 -5.00
C GLU A 124 -10.06 -33.36 -4.08
N LEU A 125 -9.41 -32.35 -4.67
CA LEU A 125 -9.09 -31.09 -4.01
C LEU A 125 -10.02 -30.00 -4.55
N LYS A 126 -10.67 -29.27 -3.64
CA LYS A 126 -11.57 -28.17 -3.98
C LYS A 126 -11.19 -26.90 -3.22
N LEU A 127 -11.34 -25.75 -3.89
CA LEU A 127 -11.15 -24.44 -3.27
C LEU A 127 -12.49 -23.90 -2.78
N GLY A 128 -12.57 -23.47 -1.53
CA GLY A 128 -13.74 -22.86 -0.92
C GLY A 128 -13.97 -21.43 -1.40
N LYS A 129 -15.21 -21.10 -1.77
CA LYS A 129 -15.65 -19.79 -2.30
C LYS A 129 -16.56 -19.05 -1.31
N GLY A 130 -16.83 -19.62 -0.13
CA GLY A 130 -17.66 -18.99 0.88
C GLY A 130 -17.13 -17.59 1.25
N SER A 131 -18.03 -16.62 1.32
CA SER A 131 -17.71 -15.26 1.75
C SER A 131 -18.64 -14.85 2.88
N CYS A 132 -18.14 -14.02 3.79
CA CYS A 132 -18.89 -13.49 4.92
C CYS A 132 -19.43 -12.09 4.58
N PRO A 133 -20.72 -11.94 4.21
CA PRO A 133 -21.28 -10.63 3.88
C PRO A 133 -21.62 -9.77 5.11
N THR A 134 -21.70 -10.38 6.29
CA THR A 134 -22.14 -9.72 7.54
C THR A 134 -21.00 -9.53 8.53
N LYS A 135 -21.00 -8.40 9.24
CA LYS A 135 -20.05 -8.15 10.33
C LYS A 135 -20.27 -9.15 11.47
N GLY A 136 -19.20 -9.81 11.91
CA GLY A 136 -19.23 -10.85 12.95
C GLY A 136 -19.33 -12.30 12.45
N CYS A 137 -19.37 -12.50 11.13
CA CYS A 137 -19.28 -13.82 10.51
C CYS A 137 -17.83 -14.34 10.58
N VAL A 138 -17.69 -15.63 10.90
CA VAL A 138 -16.39 -16.31 10.96
C VAL A 138 -16.12 -16.95 9.60
N GLU A 139 -15.13 -16.44 8.87
CA GLU A 139 -14.83 -16.88 7.50
C GLU A 139 -14.57 -18.38 7.40
N GLU A 140 -13.83 -18.95 8.35
CA GLU A 140 -13.53 -20.39 8.40
C GLU A 140 -14.78 -21.27 8.44
N GLN A 141 -15.87 -20.80 9.04
CA GLN A 141 -17.12 -21.55 9.12
C GLN A 141 -17.92 -21.50 7.81
N VAL A 142 -17.79 -20.41 7.05
CA VAL A 142 -18.55 -20.19 5.82
C VAL A 142 -17.77 -20.59 4.58
N ALA A 143 -16.44 -20.65 4.65
CA ALA A 143 -15.54 -20.93 3.54
C ALA A 143 -15.92 -22.19 2.73
N TYR A 144 -16.39 -23.24 3.41
CA TYR A 144 -16.73 -24.54 2.84
C TYR A 144 -18.21 -24.68 2.43
N THR A 145 -18.99 -23.59 2.45
CA THR A 145 -20.42 -23.62 2.04
C THR A 145 -20.60 -23.63 0.52
N SER A 146 -19.60 -23.17 -0.22
CA SER A 146 -19.58 -23.14 -1.69
C SER A 146 -18.15 -23.31 -2.18
N TYR A 147 -17.99 -23.75 -3.43
CA TYR A 147 -16.68 -24.05 -4.01
C TYR A 147 -16.53 -23.40 -5.38
N TYR A 148 -15.28 -23.10 -5.75
CA TYR A 148 -14.93 -22.65 -7.09
C TYR A 148 -15.13 -23.77 -8.12
N THR A 149 -15.65 -23.40 -9.29
CA THR A 149 -15.87 -24.27 -10.45
C THR A 149 -14.83 -24.01 -11.53
N VAL A 150 -14.76 -24.87 -12.55
CA VAL A 150 -13.81 -24.71 -13.68
C VAL A 150 -13.94 -23.35 -14.36
N ALA A 151 -15.15 -22.77 -14.40
CA ALA A 151 -15.40 -21.46 -14.99
C ALA A 151 -14.88 -20.28 -14.15
N ASP A 152 -14.59 -20.51 -12.85
CA ASP A 152 -14.08 -19.47 -11.95
C ASP A 152 -12.54 -19.37 -11.97
N TYR A 153 -11.84 -20.26 -12.69
CA TYR A 153 -10.37 -20.20 -12.80
C TYR A 153 -9.94 -19.23 -13.92
N PRO A 154 -8.84 -18.48 -13.72
CA PRO A 154 -7.94 -18.49 -12.56
C PRO A 154 -8.52 -17.74 -11.34
N VAL A 155 -8.33 -18.32 -10.15
CA VAL A 155 -8.75 -17.69 -8.88
C VAL A 155 -7.73 -16.61 -8.51
N THR A 156 -8.18 -15.37 -8.40
CA THR A 156 -7.36 -14.23 -7.99
C THR A 156 -7.58 -13.90 -6.52
N LYS A 157 -6.49 -13.60 -5.81
CA LYS A 157 -6.46 -13.28 -4.38
C LYS A 157 -5.48 -12.17 -4.08
N VAL A 158 -5.74 -11.39 -3.03
CA VAL A 158 -4.80 -10.36 -2.56
C VAL A 158 -3.77 -10.99 -1.63
N LEU A 159 -2.55 -10.44 -1.58
CA LEU A 159 -1.53 -10.90 -0.62
C LEU A 159 -2.09 -10.88 0.81
N ARG A 160 -1.85 -11.98 1.54
CA ARG A 160 -2.34 -12.25 2.91
C ARG A 160 -3.83 -12.60 3.03
N GLU A 161 -4.58 -12.64 1.93
CA GLU A 161 -5.93 -13.21 1.94
C GLU A 161 -5.82 -14.75 1.98
N PRO A 162 -6.56 -15.43 2.88
CA PRO A 162 -6.50 -16.89 2.97
C PRO A 162 -7.15 -17.57 1.77
N VAL A 163 -6.62 -18.75 1.42
CA VAL A 163 -7.22 -19.67 0.44
C VAL A 163 -7.64 -20.92 1.18
N TYR A 164 -8.95 -21.17 1.23
CA TYR A 164 -9.51 -22.34 1.89
C TYR A 164 -9.50 -23.53 0.94
N VAL A 165 -8.90 -24.63 1.36
CA VAL A 165 -8.75 -25.85 0.58
C VAL A 165 -9.43 -27.01 1.31
N GLU A 166 -10.22 -27.79 0.58
CA GLU A 166 -10.78 -29.04 1.06
C GLU A 166 -10.24 -30.19 0.22
N VAL A 167 -9.84 -31.26 0.90
CA VAL A 167 -9.46 -32.53 0.27
C VAL A 167 -10.43 -33.61 0.73
N ARG A 168 -11.00 -34.35 -0.21
CA ARG A 168 -11.97 -35.41 0.09
C ARG A 168 -11.72 -36.66 -0.74
N ILE A 169 -12.05 -37.81 -0.16
CA ILE A 169 -12.10 -39.08 -0.89
C ILE A 169 -13.46 -39.16 -1.58
N ALA A 170 -13.48 -39.17 -2.90
CA ALA A 170 -14.68 -39.37 -3.69
C ALA A 170 -15.03 -40.87 -3.74
N GLY A 171 -16.33 -41.19 -3.66
CA GLY A 171 -16.81 -42.57 -3.79
C GLY A 171 -16.35 -43.52 -2.67
N ARG A 172 -16.10 -43.02 -1.46
CA ARG A 172 -15.69 -43.85 -0.31
C ARG A 172 -16.71 -44.95 -0.05
N THR A 173 -16.28 -46.20 -0.21
CA THR A 173 -17.09 -47.41 0.05
C THR A 173 -16.85 -48.01 1.43
N ASP A 174 -15.63 -47.89 1.98
CA ASP A 174 -15.26 -48.44 3.29
C ASP A 174 -15.23 -47.35 4.37
N PRO A 175 -16.02 -47.47 5.45
CA PRO A 175 -16.05 -46.53 6.55
C PRO A 175 -14.79 -46.58 7.44
N ASN A 176 -13.91 -47.58 7.34
CA ASN A 176 -12.68 -47.65 8.12
C ASN A 176 -11.54 -46.82 7.51
N ILE A 177 -11.69 -46.34 6.27
CA ILE A 177 -10.67 -45.55 5.59
C ILE A 177 -10.74 -44.10 6.06
N VAL A 178 -9.65 -43.58 6.62
CA VAL A 178 -9.54 -42.18 7.06
C VAL A 178 -8.54 -41.44 6.18
N LEU A 179 -8.88 -40.20 5.80
CA LEU A 179 -7.99 -39.32 5.06
C LEU A 179 -7.11 -38.54 6.04
N VAL A 180 -5.80 -38.65 5.90
CA VAL A 180 -4.81 -37.87 6.67
C VAL A 180 -3.88 -37.19 5.69
N LEU A 181 -3.73 -35.87 5.83
CA LEU A 181 -2.81 -35.08 5.03
C LEU A 181 -1.44 -35.08 5.73
N GLY A 182 -0.41 -35.63 5.08
CA GLY A 182 0.94 -35.69 5.64
C GLY A 182 1.74 -34.41 5.42
N GLY A 183 1.80 -33.94 4.18
CA GLY A 183 2.47 -32.70 3.81
C GLY A 183 1.70 -32.02 2.68
N CYS A 184 1.55 -30.70 2.80
CA CYS A 184 0.90 -29.88 1.78
C CYS A 184 1.90 -28.80 1.38
N TRP A 185 2.10 -28.61 0.08
CA TRP A 185 2.97 -27.57 -0.45
C TRP A 185 2.39 -26.95 -1.72
N ALA A 186 2.83 -25.74 -2.03
CA ALA A 186 2.55 -25.07 -3.30
C ALA A 186 3.80 -25.02 -4.19
N THR A 187 3.61 -24.98 -5.50
CA THR A 187 4.68 -24.84 -6.50
C THR A 187 4.37 -23.73 -7.51
N ALA A 188 5.40 -23.14 -8.11
CA ALA A 188 5.24 -22.10 -9.13
C ALA A 188 4.83 -22.65 -10.51
N SER A 189 4.84 -23.96 -10.69
CA SER A 189 4.49 -24.65 -11.93
C SER A 189 3.56 -25.83 -11.68
N PRO A 190 2.88 -26.36 -12.72
CA PRO A 190 2.05 -27.57 -12.60
C PRO A 190 2.84 -28.83 -12.19
N ASN A 191 4.17 -28.82 -12.18
CA ASN A 191 4.95 -29.95 -11.71
C ASN A 191 5.03 -29.93 -10.17
N PRO A 192 4.45 -30.92 -9.45
CA PRO A 192 4.45 -30.95 -7.98
C PRO A 192 5.84 -31.13 -7.35
N TYR A 193 6.82 -31.60 -8.13
CA TYR A 193 8.22 -31.77 -7.69
C TYR A 193 9.10 -30.57 -8.06
N SER A 194 8.53 -29.49 -8.61
CA SER A 194 9.30 -28.29 -8.91
C SER A 194 9.69 -27.55 -7.63
N LEU A 195 10.88 -26.96 -7.66
CA LEU A 195 11.36 -26.05 -6.62
C LEU A 195 11.15 -24.61 -7.08
N PRO A 196 10.83 -23.68 -6.16
CA PRO A 196 10.65 -23.88 -4.73
C PRO A 196 9.30 -24.54 -4.36
N GLN A 197 9.30 -25.21 -3.20
CA GLN A 197 8.10 -25.69 -2.52
C GLN A 197 7.88 -24.81 -1.28
N TRP A 198 6.65 -24.33 -1.09
CA TRP A 198 6.23 -23.53 0.08
C TRP A 198 5.24 -24.29 0.93
#